data_AF-A0A9Q5GAN5-F1
#
_entry.id   AF-A0A9Q5GAN5-F1
#
_cell.length_a   1.000
_cell.length_b   1.000
_cell.length_c   1.000
_cell.angle_alpha   90.00
_cell.angle_beta   90.00
_cell.angle_gamma   90.00
#
_symmetry.space_group_name_H-M   'P 1'
#
loop_
_entity.id
_entity.type
_entity.pdbx_description
1 polymer ?
#
loop_
_entity_poly.entity_id
_entity_poly.type
_entity_poly.pdbx_seq_one_letter_code
_entity_poly.pdbx_strand_id
1 'polypeptide(L)' 'MIDLKTLSDQLLELETVSLDNPDQLFAISYIRGHIDLLHSQDAKLNLAQLITEISESFKVDKMSATDQSLVLELLNSF' A
#
# COMPACT_ATOMS: atom_id res chain seq x y z
N MET A 1 11.43 -6.49 10.62
CA MET A 1 11.66 -5.80 9.33
C MET A 1 10.71 -6.48 8.37
N ILE A 2 9.61 -5.81 8.00
CA ILE A 2 8.72 -6.36 6.99
C ILE A 2 9.46 -6.28 5.65
N ASP A 3 9.58 -7.41 5.01
CA ASP A 3 10.12 -7.53 3.66
C ASP A 3 9.02 -7.13 2.66
N LEU A 4 9.36 -6.26 1.69
CA LEU A 4 8.38 -5.72 0.74
C LEU A 4 7.71 -6.82 -0.09
N LYS A 5 8.43 -7.91 -0.38
CA LYS A 5 7.87 -9.06 -1.07
C LYS A 5 6.84 -9.78 -0.19
N THR A 6 7.14 -9.97 1.09
CA THR A 6 6.17 -10.52 2.06
C THR A 6 4.91 -9.67 2.15
N LEU A 7 5.04 -8.34 2.19
CA LEU A 7 3.89 -7.43 2.19
C LEU A 7 3.10 -7.50 0.87
N SER A 8 3.77 -7.61 -0.28
CA SER A 8 3.12 -7.78 -1.58
C SER A 8 2.30 -9.08 -1.65
N ASP A 9 2.85 -10.19 -1.15
CA ASP A 9 2.16 -11.48 -1.09
C ASP A 9 0.92 -11.40 -0.17
N GLN A 10 1.04 -10.75 1.00
CA GLN A 10 -0.08 -10.52 1.92
C GLN A 10 -1.18 -9.65 1.31
N LEU A 11 -0.81 -8.61 0.56
CA LEU A 11 -1.77 -7.76 -0.14
C LEU A 11 -2.49 -8.50 -1.26
N LEU A 12 -1.81 -9.43 -1.95
CA LEU A 12 -2.43 -10.28 -2.97
C LEU A 12 -3.46 -11.26 -2.36
N GLU A 13 -3.15 -11.85 -1.21
CA GLU A 13 -4.11 -12.66 -0.46
C GLU A 13 -5.32 -11.82 -0.04
N LEU A 14 -5.07 -10.61 0.47
CA LEU A 14 -6.13 -9.70 0.88
C LEU A 14 -7.02 -9.28 -0.30
N GLU A 15 -6.44 -9.02 -1.47
CA GLU A 15 -7.19 -8.67 -2.68
C GLU A 15 -8.23 -9.73 -3.03
N THR A 16 -7.85 -11.00 -2.90
CA THR A 16 -8.69 -12.15 -3.24
C THR A 16 -9.91 -12.27 -2.32
N VAL A 17 -9.81 -11.83 -1.06
CA VAL A 17 -10.92 -11.84 -0.09
C VAL A 17 -11.71 -10.52 -0.07
N SER A 18 -11.20 -9.47 -0.71
CA SER A 18 -11.80 -8.14 -0.77
C SER A 18 -12.53 -7.86 -2.07
N LEU A 19 -12.77 -8.86 -2.92
CA LEU A 19 -13.40 -8.70 -4.24
C LEU A 19 -14.76 -7.96 -4.21
N ASP A 20 -15.50 -8.06 -3.10
CA ASP A 20 -16.79 -7.39 -2.90
C ASP A 20 -16.68 -5.99 -2.26
N ASN A 21 -15.47 -5.52 -1.95
CA ASN A 21 -15.20 -4.23 -1.30
C ASN A 21 -14.33 -3.32 -2.19
N PRO A 22 -14.94 -2.45 -3.02
CA PRO A 22 -14.21 -1.64 -4.00
C PRO A 22 -13.22 -0.65 -3.36
N ASP A 23 -13.56 -0.11 -2.19
CA ASP A 23 -12.69 0.84 -1.47
C ASP A 23 -11.43 0.13 -0.97
N GLN A 24 -11.58 -1.10 -0.49
CA GLN A 24 -10.47 -1.93 -0.04
C GLN A 24 -9.61 -2.41 -1.21
N LEU A 25 -10.22 -2.81 -2.33
CA LEU A 25 -9.50 -3.16 -3.57
C LEU A 25 -8.67 -2.00 -4.09
N PHE A 26 -9.22 -0.79 -4.04
CA PHE A 26 -8.50 0.42 -4.42
C PHE A 26 -7.28 0.62 -3.52
N ALA A 27 -7.44 0.56 -2.19
CA ALA A 27 -6.33 0.73 -1.25
C ALA A 27 -5.23 -0.32 -1.45
N ILE A 28 -5.63 -1.59 -1.65
CA ILE A 28 -4.70 -2.69 -1.93
C ILE A 28 -3.94 -2.44 -3.24
N SER A 29 -4.65 -2.12 -4.31
CA SER A 29 -4.05 -1.86 -5.63
C SER A 29 -3.08 -0.68 -5.59
N TYR A 30 -3.44 0.38 -4.86
CA TYR A 30 -2.59 1.55 -4.68
C TYR A 30 -1.29 1.21 -3.96
N ILE A 31 -1.35 0.49 -2.84
CA ILE A 31 -0.16 0.07 -2.09
C ILE A 31 0.72 -0.86 -2.93
N ARG A 32 0.13 -1.85 -3.61
CA ARG A 32 0.86 -2.79 -4.46
C ARG A 32 1.61 -2.07 -5.59
N GLY A 33 0.99 -1.08 -6.23
CA GLY A 33 1.64 -0.26 -7.26
C GLY A 33 2.90 0.47 -6.76
N HIS A 34 2.85 1.00 -5.53
CA HIS A 34 4.02 1.62 -4.89
C HIS A 34 5.09 0.59 -4.52
N ILE A 35 4.69 -0.56 -3.97
CA ILE A 35 5.63 -1.64 -3.65
C ILE A 35 6.34 -2.14 -4.91
N ASP A 36 5.63 -2.34 -6.02
CA ASP A 36 6.22 -2.79 -7.28
C ASP A 36 7.22 -1.76 -7.83
N LEU A 37 6.91 -0.47 -7.74
CA LEU A 37 7.82 0.60 -8.12
C LEU A 37 9.08 0.61 -7.24
N LEU A 38 8.93 0.51 -5.93
CA LEU A 38 10.05 0.48 -4.97
C LEU A 38 10.90 -0.77 -5.13
N HIS A 39 10.28 -1.92 -5.38
CA HIS A 39 10.96 -3.17 -5.67
C HIS A 39 11.78 -3.09 -6.96
N SER A 40 11.27 -2.40 -7.99
CA SER A 40 12.02 -2.14 -9.23
C SER A 40 13.26 -1.25 -9.03
N GLN A 41 13.27 -0.45 -7.96
CA GLN A 41 14.36 0.46 -7.58
C GLN A 41 15.36 -0.17 -6.59
N ASP A 42 15.20 -1.45 -6.21
CA ASP A 42 15.97 -2.13 -5.15
C ASP A 42 15.92 -1.34 -3.82
N ALA A 43 14.77 -0.68 -3.55
CA ALA A 43 14.58 0.10 -2.35
C ALA A 43 14.38 -0.83 -1.14
N LYS A 44 15.28 -0.74 -0.16
CA LYS A 44 15.19 -1.50 1.10
C LYS A 44 14.56 -0.64 2.17
N LEU A 45 13.23 -0.56 2.14
CA LEU A 45 12.44 0.22 3.08
C LEU A 45 11.81 -0.71 4.12
N ASN A 46 11.78 -0.26 5.37
CA ASN A 46 10.92 -0.84 6.39
C ASN A 46 9.50 -0.27 6.29
N LEU A 47 8.54 -0.86 7.00
CA LEU A 47 7.12 -0.43 6.96
C LEU A 47 6.92 1.07 7.26
N ALA A 48 7.64 1.63 8.24
CA ALA A 48 7.51 3.04 8.60
C ALA A 48 8.00 3.97 7.47
N GLN A 49 9.07 3.57 6.78
CA GLN A 49 9.56 4.29 5.61
C GLN A 49 8.57 4.15 4.43
N LEU A 50 8.01 2.96 4.20
CA LEU A 50 6.99 2.74 3.18
C LEU A 50 5.75 3.62 3.42
N ILE A 51 5.26 3.67 4.67
CA ILE A 51 4.13 4.52 5.05
C ILE A 51 4.45 6.00 4.74
N THR A 52 5.68 6.44 4.99
CA THR A 52 6.09 7.82 4.72
C THR A 52 6.10 8.10 3.22
N GLU A 53 6.73 7.25 2.42
CA GLU A 53 6.78 7.39 0.96
C GLU A 53 5.38 7.44 0.33
N ILE A 54 4.51 6.50 0.72
CA ILE A 54 3.12 6.44 0.27
C ILE A 54 2.33 7.68 0.75
N SER A 55 2.58 8.15 1.97
CA SER A 55 1.92 9.36 2.48
C SER A 55 2.32 10.62 1.71
N GLU A 56 3.56 10.68 1.23
CA GLU A 56 4.05 11.80 0.42
C GLU A 56 3.44 11.78 -0.99
N SER A 57 3.23 10.60 -1.58
CA SER A 57 2.59 10.47 -2.90
C SER A 57 1.14 10.92 -2.91
N PHE A 58 0.41 10.83 -1.78
CA PHE A 58 -0.97 11.32 -1.66
C PHE A 58 -1.15 12.76 -2.13
N LYS A 59 -0.17 13.63 -1.84
CA LYS A 59 -0.20 15.04 -2.23
C LYS A 59 -0.07 15.21 -3.74
N VAL A 60 0.77 14.39 -4.37
CA VAL A 60 1.03 14.41 -5.81
C VAL A 60 -0.18 13.85 -6.56
N ASP A 61 -0.73 12.74 -6.06
CA ASP A 61 -1.86 12.03 -6.65
C ASP A 61 -3.22 12.71 -6.38
N LYS A 62 -3.23 13.79 -5.59
CA LYS A 62 -4.43 14.54 -5.17
C LYS A 62 -5.50 13.61 -4.59
N MET A 63 -5.05 12.65 -3.80
CA MET A 63 -5.88 11.61 -3.20
C MET A 63 -6.87 12.22 -2.20
N SER A 64 -8.10 11.69 -2.13
CA SER A 64 -9.09 12.18 -1.18
C SER A 64 -8.72 11.80 0.27
N ALA A 65 -9.18 12.56 1.26
CA ALA A 65 -8.88 12.27 2.67
C ALA A 65 -9.42 10.89 3.12
N THR A 66 -10.54 10.44 2.53
CA THR A 66 -11.12 9.13 2.78
C THR A 66 -10.18 8.03 2.28
N ASP A 67 -9.73 8.15 1.04
CA ASP A 67 -8.84 7.17 0.40
C ASP A 67 -7.48 7.10 1.11
N GLN A 68 -6.93 8.26 1.49
CA GLN A 68 -5.70 8.34 2.29
C GLN A 68 -5.85 7.58 3.61
N SER A 69 -6.97 7.78 4.31
CA SER A 69 -7.23 7.09 5.58
C SER A 69 -7.33 5.58 5.39
N LEU A 70 -8.03 5.12 4.34
CA LEU A 70 -8.14 3.70 4.02
C LEU A 70 -6.79 3.04 3.73
N VAL A 71 -5.94 3.70 2.93
CA VAL A 71 -4.60 3.20 2.62
C VAL A 71 -3.73 3.12 3.88
N LEU A 72 -3.77 4.14 4.73
CA LEU A 72 -3.00 4.16 5.97
C LEU A 72 -3.51 3.14 6.98
N GLU A 73 -4.82 2.99 7.15
CA GLU A 73 -5.41 1.98 8.01
C GLU A 73 -4.99 0.57 7.56
N LEU A 74 -5.01 0.32 6.26
CA LEU A 74 -4.57 -0.93 5.68
C LEU A 74 -3.07 -1.18 5.93
N LEU A 75 -2.20 -0.19 5.70
CA LEU A 75 -0.76 -0.33 5.96
C LEU A 75 -0.44 -0.57 7.43
N ASN A 76 -1.20 0.03 8.36
CA ASN A 76 -1.02 -0.18 9.80
C ASN A 76 -1.58 -1.52 10.31
N SER A 77 -2.26 -2.29 9.46
CA SER A 77 -2.77 -3.62 9.81
C SER A 77 -1.76 -4.75 9.63
N PHE A 78 -0.57 -4.45 9.07
CA PHE A 78 0.54 -5.37 8.85
C PHE A 78 1.68 -5.12 9.86
#